data_AF-A0A821KIE2-F1
#
_entry.id   AF-A0A821KIE2-F1
#
_cell.length_a   1.000
_cell.length_b   1.000
_cell.length_c   1.000
_cell.angle_alpha   90.00
_cell.angle_beta   90.00
_cell.angle_gamma   90.00
#
_symmetry.space_group_name_H-M   'P 1'
#
loop_
_entity.id
_entity.type
_entity.pdbx_description
1 polymer ?
#
loop_
_entity_poly.entity_id
_entity_poly.type
_entity_poly.pdbx_seq_one_letter_code
_entity_poly.pdbx_strand_id
1 'polypeptide(L)'
;MPPPCDIETCKRKSRALCHCCNKNLCPDHLKEHDDSINSQIHPLVDNINNLDNQLSALNVDEIIDKCRQKLDKWRHDSHKEIDRFYQEKYQELQQRCIERVGQKRKTIHQIKLKTNVLIQEQEATYDDISSLKSIINDIKRDIDQYEENGISVDVYPLIINNNLIYIENWIMNEIDLSTLSSLYRTIDCSNNDWPILTSNNRFLLLKTNTYHEYDHIPMDIVLQYLILYQININ
;
A
#
# COMPACT_ATOMS: atom_id res chain seq x y z
N MET A 1 40.69 21.39 -42.45
CA MET A 1 41.40 20.12 -42.21
C MET A 1 40.53 19.27 -41.30
N PRO A 2 40.39 17.94 -41.52
CA PRO A 2 39.65 17.08 -40.60
C PRO A 2 40.34 17.09 -39.23
N PRO A 3 39.60 17.19 -38.12
CA PRO A 3 40.18 17.13 -36.78
C PRO A 3 40.87 15.77 -36.54
N PRO A 4 41.87 15.69 -35.65
CA PRO A 4 42.43 14.42 -35.22
C PRO A 4 41.37 13.56 -34.52
N CYS A 5 41.59 12.25 -34.45
CA CYS A 5 40.75 11.38 -33.63
C CYS A 5 40.88 11.79 -32.15
N ASP A 6 39.76 11.88 -31.44
CA ASP A 6 39.70 12.32 -30.03
C ASP A 6 40.24 11.28 -29.02
N ILE A 7 40.78 10.15 -29.51
CA ILE A 7 41.47 9.17 -28.68
C ILE A 7 42.95 9.58 -28.64
N GLU A 8 43.45 9.90 -27.45
CA GLU A 8 44.78 10.50 -27.22
C GLU A 8 45.94 9.69 -27.85
N THR A 9 45.78 8.37 -27.96
CA THR A 9 46.79 7.46 -28.54
C THR A 9 46.68 7.33 -30.07
N CYS A 10 45.65 7.90 -30.70
CA CYS A 10 45.37 7.76 -32.12
C CYS A 10 45.94 8.91 -32.95
N LYS A 11 46.87 8.61 -33.85
CA LYS A 11 47.43 9.61 -34.80
C LYS A 11 46.61 9.78 -36.08
N ARG A 12 45.50 9.05 -36.23
CA ARG A 12 44.68 9.07 -37.46
C ARG A 12 43.75 10.28 -37.45
N LYS A 13 43.43 10.79 -38.64
CA LYS A 13 42.42 11.85 -38.81
C LYS A 13 41.03 11.27 -38.56
N SER A 14 40.17 12.02 -37.88
CA SER A 14 38.76 11.69 -37.78
C SER A 14 38.11 11.71 -39.16
N ARG A 15 37.15 10.81 -39.36
CA ARG A 15 36.30 10.75 -40.56
C ARG A 15 34.82 10.84 -40.23
N ALA A 16 34.45 10.75 -38.95
CA ALA A 16 33.08 10.79 -38.49
C ALA A 16 33.01 11.36 -37.06
N LEU A 17 31.94 12.09 -36.79
CA LEU A 17 31.55 12.53 -35.45
C LEU A 17 30.57 11.50 -34.89
N CYS A 18 30.86 10.93 -33.71
CA CYS A 18 29.88 10.13 -33.00
C CYS A 18 28.87 11.08 -32.34
N HIS A 19 27.61 11.03 -32.78
CA HIS A 19 26.56 11.88 -32.24
C HIS A 19 26.10 11.48 -30.83
N CYS A 20 26.41 10.27 -30.37
CA CYS A 20 26.07 9.81 -29.02
C CYS A 20 26.93 10.49 -27.95
N CYS A 21 28.20 10.78 -28.25
CA CYS A 21 29.16 11.32 -27.29
C CYS A 21 29.87 12.60 -27.76
N ASN A 22 29.50 13.13 -28.94
CA ASN A 22 30.10 14.29 -29.61
C ASN A 22 31.63 14.21 -29.78
N LYS A 23 32.15 13.01 -30.06
CA LYS A 23 33.59 12.76 -30.28
C LYS A 23 33.91 12.50 -31.75
N ASN A 24 34.97 13.12 -32.25
CA ASN A 24 35.53 12.92 -33.57
C ASN A 24 36.36 11.64 -33.59
N LEU A 25 35.87 10.59 -34.27
CA LEU A 25 36.52 9.28 -34.29
C LEU A 25 37.04 8.93 -35.70
N CYS A 26 38.13 8.16 -35.75
CA CYS A 26 38.53 7.47 -36.99
C CYS A 26 37.68 6.20 -37.18
N PRO A 27 37.61 5.62 -38.40
CA PRO A 27 36.72 4.49 -38.67
C PRO A 27 36.89 3.29 -37.72
N ASP A 28 38.13 2.91 -37.42
CA ASP A 28 38.42 1.77 -36.53
C ASP A 28 37.90 2.04 -35.10
N HIS A 29 38.13 3.23 -34.56
CA HIS A 29 37.68 3.58 -33.23
C HIS A 29 36.19 3.88 -33.14
N LEU A 30 35.54 4.31 -34.23
CA LEU A 30 34.09 4.39 -34.29
C LEU A 30 33.47 2.99 -34.21
N LYS A 31 34.04 2.03 -34.95
CA LYS A 31 33.60 0.64 -34.91
C LYS A 31 33.81 0.02 -33.52
N GLU A 32 34.99 0.19 -32.92
CA GLU A 32 35.26 -0.30 -31.55
C GLU A 32 34.34 0.34 -30.51
N HIS A 33 34.03 1.63 -30.67
CA HIS A 33 33.09 2.35 -29.82
C HIS A 33 31.66 1.79 -29.95
N ASP A 34 31.20 1.56 -31.18
CA ASP A 34 29.88 0.98 -31.44
C ASP A 34 29.79 -0.47 -30.94
N ASP A 35 30.83 -1.28 -31.17
CA ASP A 35 30.94 -2.64 -30.65
C ASP A 35 30.92 -2.63 -29.10
N SER A 36 31.63 -1.69 -28.47
CA SER A 36 31.65 -1.53 -27.00
C SER A 36 30.28 -1.14 -26.44
N ILE A 37 29.55 -0.22 -27.08
CA ILE A 37 28.19 0.15 -26.66
C ILE A 37 27.24 -1.03 -26.83
N ASN A 38 27.25 -1.69 -27.99
CA ASN A 38 26.36 -2.81 -28.27
C ASN A 38 26.64 -4.00 -27.35
N SER A 39 27.89 -4.21 -26.94
CA SER A 39 28.24 -5.26 -25.98
C SER A 39 27.59 -5.09 -24.60
N GLN A 40 27.19 -3.86 -24.23
CA GLN A 40 26.52 -3.58 -22.95
C GLN A 40 25.04 -3.98 -22.95
N ILE A 41 24.44 -4.18 -24.13
CA ILE A 41 23.03 -4.57 -24.24
C ILE A 41 22.82 -5.99 -23.68
N HIS A 42 23.75 -6.90 -23.92
CA HIS A 42 23.63 -8.29 -23.46
C HIS A 42 23.52 -8.42 -21.93
N PRO A 43 24.42 -7.81 -21.11
CA PRO A 43 24.25 -7.77 -19.66
C PRO A 43 22.93 -7.14 -19.18
N LEU A 44 22.41 -6.13 -19.88
CA LEU A 44 21.14 -5.51 -19.52
C LEU A 44 19.96 -6.45 -19.76
N VAL A 45 19.97 -7.19 -20.88
CA VAL A 45 18.97 -8.23 -21.16
C VAL A 45 19.02 -9.33 -20.12
N ASP A 46 20.22 -9.78 -19.74
CA ASP A 46 20.38 -10.79 -18.69
C ASP A 46 19.85 -10.30 -17.34
N ASN A 47 20.09 -9.03 -16.99
CA ASN A 47 19.54 -8.42 -15.78
C ASN A 47 18.01 -8.34 -15.82
N ILE A 48 17.42 -7.91 -16.95
CA ILE A 48 15.97 -7.84 -17.13
C ILE A 48 15.36 -9.24 -16.98
N ASN A 49 15.93 -10.24 -17.64
CA ASN A 49 15.46 -11.63 -17.55
C ASN A 49 15.59 -12.17 -16.12
N ASN A 50 16.67 -11.85 -15.41
CA ASN A 50 16.82 -12.24 -14.01
C ASN A 50 15.75 -11.60 -13.11
N LEU A 51 15.44 -10.30 -13.31
CA LEU A 51 14.38 -9.62 -12.57
C LEU A 51 13.00 -10.21 -12.88
N ASP A 52 12.72 -10.52 -14.14
CA ASP A 52 11.48 -11.17 -14.57
C ASP A 52 11.33 -12.58 -13.96
N ASN A 53 12.41 -13.36 -13.94
CA ASN A 53 12.46 -14.66 -13.28
C ASN A 53 12.24 -14.53 -11.76
N GLN A 54 12.82 -13.53 -11.11
CA GLN A 54 12.62 -13.28 -9.68
C GLN A 54 11.17 -12.91 -9.38
N LEU A 55 10.55 -12.05 -10.18
CA LEU A 55 9.14 -11.70 -10.06
C LEU A 55 8.24 -12.91 -10.30
N SER A 56 8.55 -13.72 -11.31
CA SER A 56 7.82 -14.95 -11.62
C SER A 56 7.95 -16.01 -10.55
N ALA A 57 9.07 -16.02 -9.80
CA ALA A 57 9.29 -16.92 -8.68
C ALA A 57 8.58 -16.47 -7.38
N LEU A 58 8.06 -15.23 -7.31
CA LEU A 58 7.30 -14.79 -6.15
C LEU A 58 5.99 -15.57 -6.05
N ASN A 59 5.81 -16.25 -4.92
CA ASN A 59 4.56 -16.91 -4.61
C ASN A 59 3.59 -15.91 -3.96
N VAL A 60 2.69 -15.36 -4.77
CA VAL A 60 1.66 -14.40 -4.32
C VAL A 60 0.78 -15.01 -3.21
N ASP A 61 0.43 -16.29 -3.32
CA ASP A 61 -0.40 -16.97 -2.31
C ASP A 61 0.33 -17.04 -0.96
N GLU A 62 1.64 -17.30 -0.95
CA GLU A 62 2.43 -17.30 0.29
C GLU A 62 2.50 -15.91 0.92
N ILE A 63 2.61 -14.85 0.11
CA ILE A 63 2.59 -13.46 0.59
C ILE A 63 1.21 -13.14 1.20
N ILE A 64 0.13 -13.49 0.50
CA ILE A 64 -1.25 -13.31 0.99
C ILE A 64 -1.46 -14.08 2.28
N ASP A 65 -1.00 -15.33 2.38
CA ASP A 65 -1.14 -16.15 3.58
C ASP A 65 -0.40 -15.53 4.78
N LYS A 66 0.80 -14.98 4.58
CA LYS A 66 1.51 -14.23 5.64
C LYS A 66 0.73 -13.01 6.11
N CYS A 67 0.09 -12.27 5.19
CA CYS A 67 -0.77 -11.15 5.55
C CYS A 67 -2.04 -11.62 6.27
N ARG A 68 -2.66 -12.71 5.82
CA ARG A 68 -3.84 -13.30 6.45
C ARG A 68 -3.54 -13.75 7.89
N GLN A 69 -2.39 -14.37 8.13
CA GLN A 69 -1.97 -14.78 9.47
C GLN A 69 -1.87 -13.58 10.44
N LYS A 70 -1.43 -12.41 9.96
CA LYS A 70 -1.42 -11.19 10.79
C LYS A 70 -2.84 -10.73 11.14
N LEU A 71 -3.77 -10.78 10.18
CA LEU A 71 -5.18 -10.45 10.41
C LEU A 71 -5.84 -11.45 11.37
N ASP A 72 -5.59 -12.75 11.18
CA ASP A 72 -6.11 -13.81 12.04
C ASP A 72 -5.60 -13.65 13.48
N LYS A 73 -4.31 -13.32 13.65
CA LYS A 73 -3.74 -13.03 14.96
C LYS A 73 -4.40 -11.80 15.59
N TRP A 74 -4.53 -10.70 14.85
CA TRP A 74 -5.21 -9.50 15.34
C TRP A 74 -6.65 -9.78 15.78
N ARG A 75 -7.39 -10.57 14.98
CA ARG A 75 -8.76 -10.98 15.30
C ARG A 75 -8.80 -11.79 16.60
N HIS A 76 -7.94 -12.80 16.72
CA HIS A 76 -7.87 -13.65 17.90
C HIS A 76 -7.51 -12.87 19.17
N ASP A 77 -6.51 -12.01 19.08
CA ASP A 77 -6.07 -11.19 20.20
C ASP A 77 -7.17 -10.19 20.59
N SER A 78 -7.86 -9.58 19.62
CA SER A 78 -8.99 -8.67 19.88
C SER A 78 -10.15 -9.36 20.59
N HIS A 79 -10.51 -10.59 20.19
CA HIS A 79 -11.54 -11.35 20.89
C HIS A 79 -11.15 -11.65 22.34
N LYS A 80 -9.89 -12.03 22.59
CA LYS A 80 -9.41 -12.24 23.97
C LYS A 80 -9.53 -10.99 24.83
N GLU A 81 -9.21 -9.82 24.27
CA GLU A 81 -9.33 -8.55 24.99
C GLU A 81 -10.81 -8.22 25.31
N ILE A 82 -11.73 -8.47 24.38
CA ILE A 82 -13.17 -8.33 24.60
C ILE A 82 -13.64 -9.27 25.70
N ASP A 83 -13.25 -10.54 25.64
CA ASP A 83 -13.62 -11.54 26.65
C ASP A 83 -13.08 -11.17 28.02
N ARG A 84 -11.82 -10.71 28.11
CA ARG A 84 -11.22 -10.26 29.36
C ARG A 84 -12.01 -9.09 29.95
N PHE A 85 -12.31 -8.07 29.14
CA PHE A 85 -13.08 -6.91 29.58
C PHE A 85 -14.48 -7.30 30.07
N TYR A 86 -15.15 -8.22 29.36
CA TYR A 86 -16.44 -8.76 29.79
C TYR A 86 -16.34 -9.44 31.17
N GLN A 87 -15.35 -10.30 31.37
CA GLN A 87 -15.15 -11.00 32.65
C GLN A 87 -14.88 -10.02 33.80
N GLU A 88 -14.04 -9.00 33.57
CA GLU A 88 -13.79 -7.95 34.55
C GLU A 88 -15.08 -7.22 34.94
N LYS A 89 -15.91 -6.83 33.97
CA LYS A 89 -17.18 -6.16 34.22
C LYS A 89 -18.21 -7.06 34.89
N TYR A 90 -18.22 -8.35 34.57
CA TYR A 90 -19.06 -9.34 35.23
C TYR A 90 -18.68 -9.51 36.71
N GLN A 91 -17.38 -9.59 37.02
CA GLN A 91 -16.91 -9.63 38.40
C GLN A 91 -17.25 -8.35 39.17
N GLU A 92 -17.09 -7.19 38.55
CA GLU A 92 -17.50 -5.91 39.12
C GLU A 92 -19.01 -5.88 39.45
N LEU A 93 -19.85 -6.35 38.51
CA LEU A 93 -21.29 -6.47 38.71
C LEU A 93 -21.62 -7.41 39.88
N GLN A 94 -21.02 -8.60 39.91
CA GLN A 94 -21.23 -9.57 40.97
C GLN A 94 -20.86 -9.00 42.34
N GLN A 95 -19.73 -8.32 42.45
CA GLN A 95 -19.28 -7.69 43.69
C GLN A 95 -20.28 -6.60 44.15
N ARG A 96 -20.72 -5.73 43.24
CA ARG A 96 -21.73 -4.70 43.54
C ARG A 96 -23.05 -5.30 44.00
N CYS A 97 -23.50 -6.40 43.40
CA CYS A 97 -24.69 -7.14 43.84
C CYS A 97 -24.53 -7.62 45.29
N ILE A 98 -23.41 -8.29 45.60
CA ILE A 98 -23.13 -8.83 46.93
C ILE A 98 -23.11 -7.71 47.97
N GLU A 99 -22.46 -6.58 47.67
CA GLU A 99 -22.36 -5.44 48.56
C GLU A 99 -23.72 -4.80 48.84
N ARG A 100 -24.53 -4.55 47.81
CA ARG A 100 -25.87 -3.96 47.97
C ARG A 100 -26.80 -4.84 48.77
N VAL A 101 -26.87 -6.14 48.45
CA VAL A 101 -27.68 -7.11 49.20
C VAL A 101 -27.16 -7.25 50.63
N GLY A 102 -25.84 -7.29 50.82
CA GLY A 102 -25.19 -7.32 52.12
C GLY A 102 -25.56 -6.11 52.99
N GLN A 103 -25.59 -4.91 52.41
CA GLN A 103 -25.99 -3.70 53.11
C GLN A 103 -27.46 -3.76 53.56
N LYS A 104 -28.37 -4.24 52.69
CA LYS A 104 -29.78 -4.42 53.07
C LYS A 104 -29.94 -5.45 54.20
N ARG A 105 -29.19 -6.56 54.17
CA ARG A 105 -29.16 -7.54 55.27
C ARG A 105 -28.69 -6.92 56.59
N LYS A 106 -27.66 -6.07 56.57
CA LYS A 106 -27.18 -5.34 57.76
C LYS A 106 -28.27 -4.40 58.30
N THR A 107 -28.95 -3.65 57.44
CA THR A 107 -30.06 -2.78 57.86
C THR A 107 -31.20 -3.58 58.48
N ILE A 108 -31.60 -4.70 57.88
CA ILE A 108 -32.61 -5.61 58.45
C ILE A 108 -32.18 -6.10 59.84
N HIS A 109 -30.91 -6.46 60.01
CA HIS A 109 -30.40 -6.90 61.31
C HIS A 109 -30.47 -5.78 62.36
N GLN A 110 -30.09 -4.54 62.01
CA GLN A 110 -30.20 -3.38 62.90
C GLN A 110 -31.65 -3.09 63.29
N ILE A 111 -32.59 -3.18 62.35
CA ILE A 111 -34.03 -3.06 62.61
C ILE A 111 -34.49 -4.11 63.62
N LYS A 112 -34.08 -5.37 63.45
CA LYS A 112 -34.42 -6.45 64.40
C LYS A 112 -33.90 -6.15 65.80
N LEU A 113 -32.65 -5.69 65.93
CA LEU A 113 -32.07 -5.31 67.22
C LEU A 113 -32.85 -4.16 67.87
N LYS A 114 -33.13 -3.08 67.12
CA LYS A 114 -33.90 -1.94 67.66
C LYS A 114 -35.32 -2.35 68.06
N THR A 115 -35.97 -3.20 67.26
CA THR A 115 -37.31 -3.73 67.58
C THR A 115 -37.29 -4.54 68.87
N ASN A 116 -36.27 -5.37 69.09
CA ASN A 116 -36.15 -6.15 70.33
C ASN A 116 -35.96 -5.27 71.56
N VAL A 117 -35.18 -4.18 71.47
CA VAL A 117 -35.01 -3.21 72.56
C VAL A 117 -36.35 -2.58 72.92
N LEU A 118 -37.09 -2.07 71.92
CA LEU A 118 -38.42 -1.48 72.13
C LEU A 118 -39.42 -2.47 72.75
N ILE A 119 -39.35 -3.75 72.39
CA ILE A 119 -40.18 -4.81 73.00
C ILE A 119 -39.79 -5.04 74.47
N GLN A 120 -38.50 -5.08 74.78
CA GLN A 120 -37.99 -5.32 76.13
C GLN A 120 -38.34 -4.18 77.09
N GLU A 121 -38.19 -2.94 76.62
CA GLU A 121 -38.46 -1.74 77.41
C GLU A 121 -39.97 -1.44 77.53
N GLN A 122 -40.79 -1.95 76.61
CA GLN A 122 -42.24 -1.68 76.51
C GLN A 122 -42.59 -0.19 76.33
N GLU A 123 -41.63 0.63 75.90
CA GLU A 123 -41.75 2.08 75.73
C GLU A 123 -41.66 2.51 74.25
N ALA A 124 -42.35 1.81 73.35
CA ALA A 124 -42.37 2.20 71.94
C ALA A 124 -43.21 3.47 71.72
N THR A 125 -42.61 4.50 71.13
CA THR A 125 -43.34 5.70 70.71
C THR A 125 -44.01 5.51 69.34
N TYR A 126 -44.99 6.36 69.03
CA TYR A 126 -45.58 6.39 67.69
C TYR A 126 -44.53 6.68 66.61
N ASP A 127 -43.57 7.56 66.90
CA ASP A 127 -42.52 7.95 65.97
C ASP A 127 -41.54 6.79 65.70
N ASP A 128 -41.24 5.96 66.70
CA ASP A 128 -40.44 4.75 66.51
C ASP A 128 -41.15 3.77 65.57
N ILE A 129 -42.44 3.53 65.78
CA ILE A 129 -43.24 2.62 64.92
C ILE A 129 -43.34 3.17 63.50
N SER A 130 -43.58 4.47 63.35
CA SER A 130 -43.66 5.14 62.05
C SER A 130 -42.34 5.04 61.29
N SER A 131 -41.22 5.31 61.97
CA SER A 131 -39.87 5.23 61.41
C SER A 131 -39.53 3.79 60.97
N LEU A 132 -39.84 2.80 61.81
CA LEU A 132 -39.61 1.39 61.49
C LEU A 132 -40.44 0.95 60.27
N LYS A 133 -41.72 1.33 60.21
CA LYS A 133 -42.57 1.05 59.04
C LYS A 133 -42.02 1.68 57.76
N SER A 134 -41.55 2.92 57.81
CA SER A 134 -40.94 3.59 56.66
C SER A 134 -39.74 2.81 56.14
N ILE A 135 -38.80 2.45 57.01
CA ILE A 135 -37.57 1.74 56.62
C ILE A 135 -37.91 0.34 56.08
N ILE A 136 -38.87 -0.37 56.69
CA ILE A 136 -39.32 -1.69 56.19
C ILE A 136 -39.90 -1.57 54.79
N ASN A 137 -40.74 -0.57 54.54
CA ASN A 137 -41.32 -0.33 53.22
C ASN A 137 -40.26 0.04 52.18
N ASP A 138 -39.26 0.83 52.54
CA ASP A 138 -38.14 1.16 51.66
C ASP A 138 -37.31 -0.08 51.30
N ILE A 139 -36.98 -0.93 52.28
CA ILE A 139 -36.28 -2.19 52.04
C ILE A 139 -37.10 -3.11 51.13
N LYS A 140 -38.42 -3.19 51.36
CA LYS A 140 -39.31 -4.01 50.55
C LYS A 140 -39.33 -3.53 49.09
N ARG A 141 -39.51 -2.23 48.86
CA ARG A 141 -39.46 -1.63 47.52
C ARG A 141 -38.13 -1.94 46.82
N ASP A 142 -37.02 -1.86 47.53
CA ASP A 142 -35.71 -2.15 46.95
C ASP A 142 -35.56 -3.64 46.60
N ILE A 143 -36.08 -4.56 47.41
CA ILE A 143 -36.11 -6.00 47.10
C ILE A 143 -36.96 -6.26 45.85
N ASP A 144 -38.17 -5.72 45.82
CA ASP A 144 -39.09 -5.88 44.69
C ASP A 144 -38.45 -5.35 43.39
N GLN A 145 -37.77 -4.20 43.46
CA GLN A 145 -37.01 -3.65 42.32
C GLN A 145 -35.88 -4.57 41.83
N TYR A 146 -35.14 -5.19 42.75
CA TYR A 146 -34.07 -6.12 42.38
C TYR A 146 -34.59 -7.44 41.79
N GLU A 147 -35.74 -7.93 42.26
CA GLU A 147 -36.37 -9.14 41.72
C GLU A 147 -36.94 -8.90 40.32
N GLU A 148 -37.56 -7.74 40.08
CA GLU A 148 -38.17 -7.42 38.79
C GLU A 148 -37.13 -7.02 37.73
N ASN A 149 -36.18 -6.15 38.09
CA ASN A 149 -35.33 -5.46 37.12
C ASN A 149 -33.83 -5.77 37.28
N GLY A 150 -33.43 -6.45 38.35
CA GLY A 150 -32.02 -6.65 38.67
C GLY A 150 -31.28 -5.33 38.93
N ILE A 151 -29.97 -5.33 38.67
CA ILE A 151 -29.15 -4.10 38.67
C ILE A 151 -29.09 -3.57 37.25
N SER A 152 -29.40 -2.29 37.07
CA SER A 152 -29.28 -1.60 35.78
C SER A 152 -27.82 -1.62 35.28
N VAL A 153 -27.64 -2.07 34.04
CA VAL A 153 -26.35 -2.06 33.33
C VAL A 153 -26.55 -1.43 31.96
N ASP A 154 -25.86 -0.31 31.73
CA ASP A 154 -25.87 0.36 30.43
C ASP A 154 -24.76 -0.21 29.55
N VAL A 155 -25.13 -0.77 28.39
CA VAL A 155 -24.19 -1.34 27.43
C VAL A 155 -24.18 -0.48 26.17
N TYR A 156 -22.99 -0.02 25.78
CA TYR A 156 -22.77 0.77 24.58
C TYR A 156 -22.14 -0.09 23.48
N PRO A 157 -22.43 0.20 22.19
CA PRO A 157 -21.85 -0.56 21.08
C PRO A 157 -20.34 -0.36 20.98
N LEU A 158 -19.63 -1.42 20.59
CA LEU A 158 -18.21 -1.34 20.25
C LEU A 158 -18.04 -0.63 18.90
N ILE A 159 -17.27 0.47 18.88
CA ILE A 159 -16.99 1.23 17.66
C ILE A 159 -15.62 0.81 17.12
N ILE A 160 -15.62 0.16 15.95
CA ILE A 160 -14.39 -0.23 15.24
C ILE A 160 -13.99 0.91 14.30
N ASN A 161 -12.81 1.48 14.51
CA ASN A 161 -12.27 2.53 13.65
C ASN A 161 -11.65 1.92 12.38
N ASN A 162 -11.98 2.49 11.21
CA ASN A 162 -11.43 2.07 9.92
C ASN A 162 -9.89 2.14 9.85
N ASN A 163 -9.25 2.94 10.71
CA ASN A 163 -7.80 3.08 10.76
C ASN A 163 -7.10 2.00 11.62
N LEU A 164 -7.85 1.01 12.15
CA LEU A 164 -7.26 -0.07 12.95
C LEU A 164 -6.44 -1.05 12.12
N ILE A 165 -6.81 -1.22 10.84
CA ILE A 165 -6.11 -2.09 9.90
C ILE A 165 -5.83 -1.26 8.66
N TYR A 166 -4.54 -1.07 8.37
CA TYR A 166 -4.09 -0.43 7.14
C TYR A 166 -3.58 -1.50 6.18
N ILE A 167 -4.20 -1.58 5.01
CA ILE A 167 -3.68 -2.34 3.88
C ILE A 167 -3.08 -1.31 2.94
N GLU A 168 -1.77 -1.35 2.79
CA GLU A 168 -1.07 -0.43 1.91
C GLU A 168 -1.55 -0.63 0.47
N ASN A 169 -2.01 0.46 -0.14
CA ASN A 169 -2.23 0.48 -1.57
C ASN A 169 -0.85 0.67 -2.19
N TRP A 170 -0.38 -0.31 -2.97
CA TRP A 170 0.92 -0.21 -3.61
C TRP A 170 0.82 0.90 -4.64
N ILE A 171 1.26 2.10 -4.28
CA ILE A 171 1.52 3.15 -5.25
C ILE A 171 2.74 2.65 -6.02
N MET A 172 2.48 1.90 -7.09
CA MET A 172 3.47 1.69 -8.14
C MET A 172 3.84 3.09 -8.59
N ASN A 173 5.06 3.54 -8.26
CA ASN A 173 5.65 4.63 -9.02
C ASN A 173 5.72 4.11 -10.45
N GLU A 174 4.77 4.50 -11.29
CA GLU A 174 4.78 4.13 -12.70
C GLU A 174 6.17 4.48 -13.23
N ILE A 175 6.84 3.47 -13.76
CA ILE A 175 8.19 3.64 -14.29
C ILE A 175 8.06 4.59 -15.47
N ASP A 176 8.59 5.79 -15.34
CA ASP A 176 8.58 6.79 -16.41
C ASP A 176 9.58 6.41 -17.51
N LEU A 177 9.06 5.77 -18.55
CA LEU A 177 9.82 5.40 -19.75
C LEU A 177 9.98 6.57 -20.74
N SER A 178 9.43 7.77 -20.47
CA SER A 178 9.53 8.92 -21.38
C SER A 178 10.97 9.43 -21.54
N THR A 179 11.84 9.07 -20.61
CA THR A 179 13.28 9.36 -20.65
C THR A 179 14.06 8.46 -21.61
N LEU A 180 13.46 7.33 -22.05
CA LEU A 180 14.06 6.49 -23.07
C LEU A 180 13.82 7.10 -24.45
N SER A 181 14.86 7.10 -25.28
CA SER A 181 14.72 7.49 -26.69
C SER A 181 13.64 6.63 -27.34
N SER A 182 12.74 7.26 -28.10
CA SER A 182 11.68 6.55 -28.81
C SER A 182 12.26 5.39 -29.63
N LEU A 183 11.61 4.22 -29.54
CA LEU A 183 11.99 3.03 -30.30
C LEU A 183 12.00 3.27 -31.82
N TYR A 184 11.33 4.33 -32.26
CA TYR A 184 11.29 4.81 -33.63
C TYR A 184 11.93 6.20 -33.70
N ARG A 185 12.74 6.44 -34.73
CA ARG A 185 13.24 7.77 -35.06
C ARG A 185 12.42 8.30 -36.24
N THR A 186 11.55 9.27 -35.97
CA THR A 186 10.85 9.99 -37.04
C THR A 186 11.83 10.96 -37.69
N ILE A 187 12.11 10.78 -38.98
CA ILE A 187 12.89 11.74 -39.76
C ILE A 187 11.90 12.78 -40.29
N ASP A 188 12.02 14.02 -39.82
CA ASP A 188 11.20 15.12 -40.32
C ASP A 188 11.78 15.62 -41.65
N CYS A 189 11.05 15.39 -42.75
CA CYS A 189 11.40 15.87 -44.08
C CYS A 189 10.79 17.27 -44.34
N SER A 190 10.88 18.18 -43.37
CA SER A 190 10.25 19.51 -43.44
C SER A 190 11.02 20.55 -44.28
N ASN A 191 12.24 20.23 -44.75
CA ASN A 191 12.91 21.05 -45.76
C ASN A 191 12.51 20.57 -47.16
N ASN A 192 11.73 21.40 -47.86
CA ASN A 192 11.29 21.27 -49.27
C ASN A 192 12.41 21.03 -50.31
N ASP A 193 13.67 20.89 -49.90
CA ASP A 193 14.83 20.70 -50.78
C ASP A 193 15.08 19.24 -51.18
N TRP A 194 14.36 18.29 -50.57
CA TRP A 194 14.58 16.86 -50.80
C TRP A 194 13.26 16.17 -51.18
N PRO A 195 12.83 16.24 -52.46
CA PRO A 195 11.70 15.45 -52.90
C PRO A 195 12.04 13.96 -52.72
N ILE A 196 11.26 13.28 -51.89
CA ILE A 196 11.30 11.82 -51.75
C ILE A 196 10.88 11.26 -53.11
N LEU A 197 11.84 10.66 -53.83
CA LEU A 197 11.59 10.17 -55.19
C LEU A 197 10.87 8.82 -55.15
N THR A 198 11.30 7.92 -54.28
CA THR A 198 10.70 6.61 -54.07
C THR A 198 11.26 6.00 -52.78
N SER A 199 10.48 5.13 -52.17
CA SER A 199 10.91 4.28 -51.06
C SER A 199 10.63 2.82 -51.40
N ASN A 200 11.44 1.91 -50.89
CA ASN A 200 11.02 0.52 -50.70
C ASN A 200 11.20 0.15 -49.22
N ASN A 201 10.82 -1.08 -48.86
CA ASN A 201 10.98 -1.60 -47.49
C ASN A 201 12.45 -1.69 -47.02
N ARG A 202 13.43 -1.27 -47.85
CA ARG A 202 14.88 -1.37 -47.64
C ARG A 202 15.72 -0.12 -47.92
N PHE A 203 15.22 0.90 -48.61
CA PHE A 203 15.98 2.11 -48.97
C PHE A 203 15.02 3.29 -49.18
N LEU A 204 15.42 4.47 -48.73
CA LEU A 204 14.75 5.74 -49.05
C LEU A 204 15.61 6.46 -50.08
N LEU A 205 15.07 6.74 -51.28
CA LEU A 205 15.81 7.46 -52.32
C LEU A 205 15.48 8.95 -52.25
N LEU A 206 16.47 9.76 -51.94
CA LEU A 206 16.36 11.21 -51.84
C LEU A 206 17.14 11.89 -52.97
N LYS A 207 16.60 12.98 -53.51
CA LYS A 207 17.29 13.79 -54.52
C LYS A 207 18.06 14.93 -53.84
N THR A 208 19.39 14.95 -53.97
CA THR A 208 20.24 16.10 -53.61
C THR A 208 20.21 17.15 -54.73
N ASN A 209 20.21 18.44 -54.38
CA ASN A 209 20.14 19.52 -55.37
C ASN A 209 21.51 20.02 -55.86
N THR A 210 22.57 19.21 -55.71
CA THR A 210 23.91 19.51 -56.21
C THR A 210 24.29 18.53 -57.31
N TYR A 211 24.56 19.08 -58.50
CA TYR A 211 24.94 18.41 -59.75
C TYR A 211 25.44 16.95 -59.61
N HIS A 212 24.60 16.01 -60.05
CA HIS A 212 24.93 14.64 -60.45
C HIS A 212 25.67 13.71 -59.46
N GLU A 213 25.26 13.65 -58.20
CA GLU A 213 25.58 12.51 -57.32
C GLU A 213 24.31 11.93 -56.67
N TYR A 214 24.12 10.62 -56.84
CA TYR A 214 23.07 9.85 -56.17
C TYR A 214 23.68 9.22 -54.91
N ASP A 215 23.24 9.66 -53.73
CA ASP A 215 23.60 8.98 -52.49
C ASP A 215 22.61 7.84 -52.22
N HIS A 216 23.10 6.61 -52.26
CA HIS A 216 22.41 5.47 -51.69
C HIS A 216 22.69 5.44 -50.19
N ILE A 217 21.75 5.93 -49.38
CA ILE A 217 21.80 5.74 -47.94
C ILE A 217 21.28 4.32 -47.64
N PRO A 218 22.10 3.40 -47.10
CA PRO A 218 21.65 2.07 -46.77
C PRO A 218 20.60 2.16 -45.65
N MET A 219 19.41 1.53 -45.78
CA MET A 219 18.54 1.42 -44.59
C MET A 219 19.11 0.46 -43.54
N ASP A 220 20.32 -0.05 -43.67
CA ASP A 220 21.04 -0.70 -42.58
C ASP A 220 21.12 0.23 -41.34
N ILE A 221 21.06 1.56 -41.57
CA ILE A 221 20.98 2.61 -40.54
C ILE A 221 19.53 2.91 -40.08
N VAL A 222 18.51 2.37 -40.76
CA VAL A 222 17.06 2.60 -40.50
C VAL A 222 16.30 1.29 -40.19
N LEU A 223 16.87 0.11 -40.45
CA LEU A 223 16.26 -1.22 -40.39
C LEU A 223 16.98 -2.16 -39.43
N GLN A 224 17.19 -1.71 -38.20
CA GLN A 224 17.19 -2.64 -37.07
C GLN A 224 15.83 -2.70 -36.37
N TYR A 225 14.77 -2.15 -37.00
CA TYR A 225 13.49 -1.83 -36.36
C TYR A 225 12.22 -2.21 -37.16
N LEU A 226 12.26 -3.22 -38.05
CA LEU A 226 11.04 -3.77 -38.68
C LEU A 226 10.75 -5.22 -38.26
N ILE A 227 10.69 -5.46 -36.96
CA ILE A 227 9.76 -6.43 -36.40
C ILE A 227 8.84 -5.61 -35.51
N LEU A 228 7.57 -5.51 -35.90
CA LEU A 228 6.43 -4.84 -35.25
C LEU A 228 5.99 -3.52 -35.92
N TYR A 229 4.77 -3.59 -36.44
CA TYR A 229 3.81 -2.52 -36.78
C TYR A 229 3.58 -2.17 -38.26
N GLN A 230 2.63 -2.89 -38.85
CA GLN A 230 1.27 -2.42 -39.15
C GLN A 230 1.15 -0.97 -39.66
N ILE A 231 1.11 -0.85 -40.97
CA ILE A 231 0.78 0.39 -41.68
C ILE A 231 -0.75 0.58 -41.62
N ASN A 232 -1.19 1.65 -40.95
CA ASN A 232 -2.49 2.27 -41.17
C ASN A 232 -2.26 3.49 -42.07
N ILE A 233 -2.90 3.52 -43.24
CA ILE A 233 -2.97 4.70 -44.10
C ILE A 233 -4.44 4.95 -44.41
N ASN A 234 -4.91 6.17 -44.08
CA ASN A 234 -6.09 6.79 -44.68
C ASN A 234 -5.74 7.33 -46.06
#